data_AF-A0A8H4QLT2-F1
#
_entry.id   AF-A0A8H4QLT2-F1
#
_cell.length_a   1.000
_cell.length_b   1.000
_cell.length_c   1.000
_cell.angle_alpha   90.00
_cell.angle_beta   90.00
_cell.angle_gamma   90.00
#
_symmetry.space_group_name_H-M   'P 1'
#
loop_
_entity.id
_entity.type
_entity.pdbx_description
1 polymer ?
#
loop_
_entity_poly.entity_id
_entity_poly.type
_entity_poly.pdbx_seq_one_letter_code
_entity_poly.pdbx_strand_id
1 'polypeptide(L)'
;MVLTGTSRNLSVALYIASLAEIGQGITFSRVEIAVIAWGINIASGILNTIGTKAIGRMSSFNVWWTIGGTFVLVITLLVKAPVKVCLNHNC
;
A
#
# COMPACT_ATOMS: atom_id res chain seq x y z
N MET A 1 5.41 6.93 14.85
CA MET A 1 4.33 5.96 15.12
C MET A 1 4.89 4.54 15.04
N VAL A 2 5.59 4.07 16.08
CA VAL A 2 6.31 2.77 16.09
C VAL A 2 5.66 1.76 17.06
N LEU A 3 5.04 2.24 18.14
CA LEU A 3 4.43 1.42 19.18
C LEU A 3 3.12 0.71 18.76
N THR A 4 2.41 1.24 17.76
CA THR A 4 1.19 0.61 17.21
C THR A 4 1.49 -0.56 16.28
N GLY A 5 2.72 -0.68 15.77
CA GLY A 5 3.13 -1.81 14.91
C GLY A 5 3.53 -3.04 15.73
N THR A 6 4.34 -2.83 16.77
CA THR A 6 4.82 -3.91 17.66
C THR A 6 3.70 -4.54 18.49
N SER A 7 2.78 -3.73 19.02
CA SER A 7 1.58 -4.23 19.73
C SER A 7 0.66 -5.06 18.83
N ARG A 8 0.53 -4.70 17.55
CA ARG A 8 -0.26 -5.46 16.57
C ARG A 8 0.40 -6.81 16.24
N ASN A 9 1.73 -6.84 16.06
CA ASN A 9 2.48 -8.07 15.81
C ASN A 9 2.43 -9.02 17.02
N LEU A 10 2.51 -8.49 18.24
CA LEU A 10 2.37 -9.27 19.47
C LEU A 10 0.96 -9.91 19.58
N SER A 11 -0.08 -9.16 19.23
CA SER A 11 -1.46 -9.68 19.24
C SER A 11 -1.64 -10.83 18.24
N VAL A 12 -1.09 -10.73 17.03
CA VAL A 12 -1.09 -11.82 16.05
C VAL A 12 -0.30 -13.03 16.56
N ALA A 13 0.84 -12.81 17.22
CA ALA A 13 1.64 -13.87 17.82
C ALA A 13 0.89 -14.63 18.91
N LEU A 14 0.23 -13.90 19.80
CA LEU A 14 -0.59 -14.50 20.85
C LEU A 14 -1.80 -15.22 20.27
N TYR A 15 -2.42 -14.70 19.20
CA TYR A 15 -3.52 -15.38 18.51
C TYR A 15 -3.07 -16.70 17.87
N ILE A 16 -1.95 -16.71 17.16
CA ILE A 16 -1.41 -17.93 16.56
C ILE A 16 -0.97 -18.93 17.64
N ALA A 17 -0.31 -18.46 18.70
CA ALA A 17 0.06 -19.32 19.83
C ALA A 17 -1.18 -19.95 20.48
N SER A 18 -2.24 -19.17 20.70
CA SER A 18 -3.49 -19.67 21.29
C SER A 18 -4.23 -20.65 20.37
N LEU A 19 -4.25 -20.41 19.05
CA LEU A 19 -4.78 -21.38 18.08
C LEU A 19 -3.99 -22.69 18.07
N ALA A 20 -2.67 -22.62 18.13
CA ALA A 20 -1.81 -23.79 18.19
C ALA A 20 -2.01 -24.57 19.50
N GLU A 21 -2.21 -23.87 20.62
CA GLU A 21 -2.51 -24.47 21.93
C GLU A 21 -3.81 -25.29 21.89
N ILE A 22 -4.87 -24.73 21.31
CA ILE A 22 -6.18 -25.40 21.17
C ILE A 22 -6.09 -26.59 20.20
N GLY A 23 -5.34 -26.45 19.11
CA GLY A 23 -5.22 -27.49 18.07
C GLY A 23 -4.32 -28.67 18.44
N GLN A 24 -3.30 -28.45 19.29
CA GLN A 24 -2.34 -29.48 19.68
C GLN A 24 -2.51 -29.97 21.12
N GLY A 25 -3.35 -29.32 21.94
CA GLY A 25 -3.62 -29.72 23.32
C GLY A 25 -2.41 -29.61 24.26
N ILE A 26 -1.38 -28.85 23.85
CA ILE A 26 -0.12 -28.63 24.59
C ILE A 26 -0.02 -27.17 24.99
N THR A 27 0.38 -26.89 26.23
CA THR A 27 0.66 -25.53 26.71
C THR A 27 2.04 -25.09 26.27
N PHE A 28 2.13 -24.06 25.43
CA PHE A 28 3.40 -23.54 24.94
C PHE A 28 4.16 -22.77 26.03
N SER A 29 5.46 -23.03 26.16
CA SER A 29 6.35 -22.31 27.07
C SER A 29 6.55 -20.85 26.63
N ARG A 30 6.90 -19.98 27.57
CA ARG A 30 7.21 -18.56 27.31
C ARG A 30 8.30 -18.37 26.24
N VAL A 31 9.21 -19.34 26.11
CA VAL A 31 10.26 -19.34 25.07
C VAL A 31 9.67 -19.62 23.69
N GLU A 32 8.71 -20.54 23.56
CA GLU A 32 8.08 -20.88 22.29
C GLU A 32 7.20 -19.73 21.79
N ILE A 33 6.43 -19.10 22.68
CA ILE A 33 5.67 -17.90 22.36
C ILE A 33 6.60 -16.76 21.91
N ALA A 34 7.77 -16.62 22.55
CA ALA A 34 8.77 -15.64 22.14
C ALA A 34 9.31 -15.92 20.74
N VAL A 35 9.55 -17.19 20.38
CA VAL A 35 9.97 -17.59 19.03
C VAL A 35 8.90 -17.29 17.99
N ILE A 36 7.63 -17.59 18.28
CA ILE A 36 6.49 -17.27 17.41
C ILE A 36 6.40 -15.75 17.20
N ALA A 37 6.51 -14.97 18.27
CA ALA A 37 6.52 -13.51 18.21
C ALA A 37 7.69 -12.96 17.40
N TRP A 38 8.87 -13.56 17.53
CA TRP A 38 10.06 -13.19 16.74
C TRP A 38 9.85 -13.47 15.25
N GLY A 39 9.30 -14.63 14.91
CA GLY A 39 8.99 -15.02 13.53
C GLY A 39 7.98 -14.07 12.87
N ILE A 40 6.93 -13.69 13.59
CA ILE A 40 5.90 -12.76 13.08
C ILE A 40 6.47 -11.36 12.86
N ASN A 41 7.40 -10.92 13.70
CA ASN A 41 8.05 -9.62 13.54
C ASN A 41 8.93 -9.59 12.28
N ILE A 42 9.66 -10.66 11.99
CA ILE A 42 10.44 -10.81 10.75
C ILE A 42 9.51 -10.86 9.54
N ALA A 43 8.44 -11.66 9.58
CA ALA A 43 7.47 -11.75 8.50
C ALA A 43 6.79 -10.40 8.22
N SER A 44 6.42 -9.67 9.26
CA SER A 44 5.88 -8.31 9.15
C SER A 44 6.88 -7.35 8.50
N GLY A 45 8.17 -7.42 8.86
CA GLY A 45 9.23 -6.64 8.23
C GLY A 45 9.37 -6.92 6.72
N ILE A 46 9.30 -8.20 6.32
CA ILE A 46 9.33 -8.62 4.92
C ILE A 46 8.10 -8.11 4.17
N LEU A 47 6.91 -8.33 4.72
CA LEU A 47 5.64 -7.88 4.12
C LEU A 47 5.58 -6.35 4.01
N ASN A 48 6.09 -5.61 4.99
CA ASN A 48 6.15 -4.15 4.94
C ASN A 48 7.11 -3.67 3.84
N THR A 49 8.22 -4.37 3.63
CA THR A 49 9.19 -4.05 2.57
C THR A 49 8.60 -4.32 1.18
N ILE A 50 7.88 -5.43 1.00
CA ILE A 50 7.24 -5.78 -0.26
C ILE A 50 6.03 -4.87 -0.51
N GLY A 51 5.20 -4.66 0.50
CA GLY A 51 3.99 -3.84 0.44
C GLY A 51 4.29 -2.38 0.10
N THR A 52 5.34 -1.80 0.69
CA THR A 52 5.79 -0.44 0.35
C THR A 52 6.32 -0.34 -1.08
N LYS A 53 7.00 -1.38 -1.58
CA LYS A 53 7.45 -1.45 -2.99
C LYS A 53 6.28 -1.59 -3.97
N ALA A 54 5.24 -2.32 -3.59
CA ALA A 54 4.01 -2.46 -4.37
C ALA A 54 3.18 -1.16 -4.37
N ILE A 55 3.01 -0.52 -3.22
CA ILE A 55 2.33 0.78 -3.08
C ILE A 55 3.09 1.86 -3.86
N GLY A 56 4.43 1.85 -3.79
CA GLY A 56 5.27 2.76 -4.58
C GLY A 56 5.00 2.62 -6.08
N ARG A 57 4.92 1.39 -6.60
CA ARG A 57 4.58 1.13 -8.01
C ARG A 57 3.15 1.54 -8.37
N MET A 58 2.18 1.25 -7.50
CA MET A 58 0.78 1.66 -7.69
C MET A 58 0.65 3.19 -7.76
N SER A 59 1.37 3.90 -6.90
CA SER A 59 1.42 5.36 -6.87
C SER A 59 2.06 5.93 -8.13
N SER A 60 3.21 5.40 -8.58
CA SER A 60 3.84 5.83 -9.83
C SER A 60 2.95 5.61 -11.05
N PHE A 61 2.17 4.51 -11.08
CA PHE A 61 1.19 4.26 -12.14
C PHE A 61 0.05 5.30 -12.12
N ASN A 62 -0.49 5.61 -10.95
CA ASN A 62 -1.54 6.62 -10.80
C ASN A 62 -1.08 8.02 -11.24
N VAL A 63 0.16 8.40 -10.90
CA VAL A 63 0.75 9.68 -11.32
C VAL A 63 0.96 9.73 -12.84
N TRP A 64 1.50 8.66 -13.44
CA TRP A 64 1.69 8.58 -14.90
C TRP A 64 0.36 8.70 -15.64
N TRP A 65 -0.68 8.02 -15.14
CA TRP A 65 -2.03 8.10 -15.70
C TRP A 65 -2.64 9.50 -15.58
N THR A 66 -2.43 10.19 -14.46
CA THR A 66 -2.89 11.57 -14.26
C THR A 66 -2.22 12.54 -15.25
N ILE A 67 -0.91 12.40 -15.45
CA ILE A 67 -0.16 13.19 -16.42
C ILE A 67 -0.63 12.89 -17.85
N GLY A 68 -0.80 11.61 -18.19
CA GLY A 68 -1.31 11.18 -19.49
C GLY A 68 -2.73 11.71 -19.78
N GLY A 69 -3.64 11.60 -18.80
CA GLY A 69 -5.01 12.14 -18.93
C GLY A 69 -5.02 13.66 -19.14
N THR A 70 -4.18 14.40 -18.40
CA THR A 70 -4.05 15.85 -18.57
C THR A 70 -3.52 16.20 -19.98
N PHE A 71 -2.54 15.45 -20.48
CA PHE A 71 -1.99 15.67 -21.82
C PHE A 71 -3.03 15.44 -22.92
N VAL A 72 -3.81 14.35 -22.80
CA VAL A 72 -4.92 14.05 -23.72
C VAL A 72 -5.98 15.15 -23.68
N LEU A 73 -6.32 15.66 -22.49
CA LEU A 73 -7.26 16.78 -22.33
C LEU A 73 -6.75 18.05 -23.03
N VAL A 74 -5.47 18.40 -22.86
CA VAL A 74 -4.88 19.57 -23.53
C VAL A 74 -4.92 19.40 -25.05
N ILE A 75 -4.57 18.23 -25.59
CA ILE A 75 -4.63 17.96 -27.03
C ILE A 75 -6.06 18.05 -27.55
N THR A 76 -7.01 17.42 -26.86
CA THR A 76 -8.42 17.46 -27.30
C THR A 76 -8.98 18.88 -27.25
N LEU A 77 -8.57 19.69 -26.28
CA LEU A 77 -8.89 21.11 -26.25
C LEU A 77 -8.21 21.89 -27.38
N LEU A 78 -6.95 21.63 -27.72
CA LEU A 78 -6.28 22.26 -28.87
C LEU A 78 -6.92 21.87 -30.21
N VAL A 79 -7.33 20.61 -30.37
CA VAL A 79 -7.99 20.10 -31.59
C VAL A 79 -9.42 20.61 -31.70
N LYS A 80 -10.17 20.68 -30.59
CA LYS A 80 -11.54 21.20 -30.56
C LYS A 80 -11.64 22.70 -30.39
N ALA A 81 -10.55 23.39 -29.99
CA ALA A 81 -10.54 24.83 -29.89
C ALA A 81 -10.83 25.38 -31.29
N PRO A 82 -11.92 26.14 -31.47
CA PRO A 82 -12.19 26.77 -32.74
C PRO A 82 -11.01 27.71 -33.05
N VAL A 83 -10.38 27.54 -34.20
CA VAL A 83 -9.21 28.33 -34.67
C VAL A 83 -9.60 29.79 -35.01
N LYS A 84 -10.64 30.34 -34.37
CA LYS A 84 -11.16 31.68 -34.66
C LYS A 84 -11.40 32.43 -33.38
N VAL A 85 -10.32 33.01 -32.85
CA VAL A 85 -10.46 34.30 -32.17
C VAL A 85 -10.55 35.35 -33.28
N CYS A 86 -11.77 35.65 -33.73
CA CYS A 86 -12.03 36.86 -34.50
C CYS A 86 -11.88 38.05 -33.55
N LEU A 87 -10.63 38.47 -33.33
CA LEU A 87 -10.33 39.77 -32.76
C LEU A 87 -10.41 40.80 -33.88
N ASN A 88 -11.56 41.46 -33.94
CA ASN A 88 -11.77 42.76 -34.58
C ASN A 88 -11.76 42.78 -36.13
N HIS A 89 -12.97 42.90 -36.67
CA HIS A 89 -13.36 43.41 -37.99
C HIS A 89 -12.89 42.66 -39.25
N ASN A 90 -13.88 42.14 -39.99
CA ASN A 90 -13.83 41.57 -41.35
C ASN A 90 -13.69 40.03 -41.41
N CYS A 91 -14.77 39.35 -41.04
CA CYS A 91 -15.29 38.21 -41.80
C CYS A 91 -16.56 38.67 -42.51
#